data_AF-A0A967SQG5-F1
#
_entry.id   AF-A0A967SQG5-F1
#
_cell.length_a   1.000
_cell.length_b   1.000
_cell.length_c   1.000
_cell.angle_alpha   90.00
_cell.angle_beta   90.00
_cell.angle_gamma   90.00
#
_symmetry.space_group_name_H-M   'P 1'
#
loop_
_entity.id
_entity.type
_entity.pdbx_description
1 polymer ?
#
loop_
_entity_poly.entity_id
_entity_poly.type
_entity_poly.pdbx_seq_one_letter_code
_entity_poly.pdbx_strand_id
1 'polypeptide(L)' 'IYCNCPFDILAKRDPKGLYKRALAGEIKDFTGLDSPYEPPESPEISVHTDRQTVEESLSFIFSSLKKFQLLDEEGE' A
#
# COMPACT_ATOMS: atom_id res chain seq x y z
N ILE A 1 0.31 -4.43 8.36
CA ILE A 1 0.61 -3.10 7.76
C ILE A 1 -0.24 -2.94 6.50
N TYR A 2 -1.02 -1.87 6.40
CA TYR A 2 -1.84 -1.53 5.24
C TYR A 2 -1.16 -0.45 4.40
N CYS A 3 -0.85 -0.77 3.14
CA CYS A 3 -0.35 0.21 2.17
C CYS A 3 -1.52 0.82 1.41
N ASN A 4 -2.05 1.92 1.93
CA ASN A 4 -3.18 2.62 1.34
C ASN A 4 -2.72 3.48 0.15
N CYS A 5 -3.42 3.34 -0.97
CA CYS A 5 -3.26 4.18 -2.14
C CYS A 5 -4.56 4.15 -2.98
N PRO A 6 -5.09 5.30 -3.40
CA PRO A 6 -6.22 5.33 -4.32
C PRO A 6 -5.92 4.64 -5.67
N PHE A 7 -6.93 3.97 -6.23
CA PHE A 7 -6.78 3.19 -7.48
C PHE A 7 -6.29 4.04 -8.66
N ASP A 8 -6.78 5.26 -8.79
CA ASP A 8 -6.38 6.20 -9.86
C ASP A 8 -4.90 6.57 -9.80
N ILE A 9 -4.33 6.71 -8.59
CA ILE A 9 -2.90 6.96 -8.40
C ILE A 9 -2.08 5.72 -8.77
N LEU A 10 -2.54 4.52 -8.41
CA LEU A 10 -1.90 3.26 -8.79
C LEU A 10 -1.93 3.06 -10.31
N ALA A 11 -3.09 3.28 -10.94
CA ALA A 11 -3.27 3.21 -12.39
C ALA A 11 -2.45 4.26 -13.15
N LYS A 12 -2.20 5.43 -12.55
CA LYS A 12 -1.31 6.44 -13.12
C LYS A 12 0.17 6.02 -13.07
N ARG A 13 0.59 5.33 -12.00
CA ARG A 13 1.97 4.85 -11.84
C ARG A 13 2.28 3.68 -12.78
N ASP A 14 1.34 2.74 -12.90
CA ASP A 14 1.32 1.53 -13.74
C ASP A 14 2.67 1.09 -14.36
N PRO A 15 3.69 0.76 -13.54
CA PRO A 15 5.05 0.50 -14.03
C PRO A 15 5.15 -0.75 -14.92
N LYS A 16 4.14 -1.61 -14.86
CA LYS A 16 4.08 -2.89 -15.61
C LYS A 16 2.99 -2.91 -16.69
N GLY A 17 2.24 -1.82 -16.86
CA GLY A 17 1.14 -1.76 -17.82
C GLY A 17 -0.07 -2.64 -17.46
N LEU A 18 -0.17 -3.13 -16.23
CA LEU A 18 -1.21 -4.07 -15.81
C LEU A 18 -2.56 -3.35 -15.64
N TYR A 19 -2.57 -2.15 -15.08
CA TYR A 19 -3.80 -1.36 -14.90
C TYR A 19 -4.37 -0.98 -16.26
N LYS A 20 -3.52 -0.55 -17.20
CA LYS A 20 -3.95 -0.23 -18.56
C LYS A 20 -4.60 -1.43 -19.26
N ARG A 21 -4.01 -2.62 -19.14
CA ARG A 21 -4.55 -3.86 -19.73
C ARG A 21 -5.85 -4.30 -19.08
N ALA A 22 -5.96 -4.18 -17.75
CA ALA A 22 -7.19 -4.44 -17.02
C ALA A 22 -8.32 -3.48 -17.43
N LEU A 23 -8.04 -2.18 -17.53
CA LEU A 23 -9.00 -1.17 -18.02
C LEU A 23 -9.41 -1.40 -19.48
N ALA A 24 -8.55 -2.00 -20.30
CA ALA A 24 -8.87 -2.42 -21.66
C ALA A 24 -9.67 -3.74 -21.74
N GLY A 25 -9.94 -4.40 -20.61
CA GLY A 25 -10.65 -5.68 -20.54
C GLY A 25 -9.80 -6.90 -20.92
N GLU A 26 -8.48 -6.76 -21.03
CA GLU A 26 -7.56 -7.86 -21.36
C GLU A 26 -7.24 -8.75 -20.15
N ILE A 27 -7.36 -8.20 -18.94
CA ILE A 27 -7.17 -8.90 -17.67
C ILE A 27 -8.50 -8.92 -16.95
N LYS A 28 -8.97 -10.12 -16.59
CA LYS A 28 -10.18 -10.33 -15.80
C LYS A 28 -9.82 -10.52 -14.33
N ASP A 29 -10.81 -10.30 -13.46
CA ASP A 29 -10.72 -10.48 -12.01
C ASP A 29 -9.59 -9.65 -11.38
N PHE A 30 -9.37 -8.45 -11.93
CA PHE A 30 -8.37 -7.49 -11.46
C PHE A 30 -8.82 -6.81 -10.18
N THR A 31 -8.09 -7.04 -9.10
CA THR A 31 -8.34 -6.50 -7.77
C THR A 31 -8.36 -4.97 -7.79
N GLY A 32 -9.44 -4.38 -7.27
CA GLY A 32 -9.70 -2.94 -7.24
C GLY A 32 -10.42 -2.39 -8.49
N LEU A 33 -10.68 -3.22 -9.51
CA LEU A 33 -11.44 -2.86 -10.70
C LEU A 33 -12.74 -3.68 -10.81
N ASP A 34 -12.62 -4.95 -11.21
CA ASP A 34 -13.73 -5.89 -11.43
C ASP A 34 -13.76 -7.00 -10.36
N SER A 35 -12.71 -7.11 -9.55
CA SER A 35 -12.69 -7.89 -8.31
C SER A 35 -12.49 -6.95 -7.11
N PRO A 36 -13.20 -7.13 -5.98
CA PRO A 36 -13.07 -6.26 -4.82
C PRO A 36 -11.69 -6.40 -4.15
N TYR A 37 -11.16 -5.30 -3.66
CA TYR A 37 -10.15 -5.30 -2.60
C TYR A 37 -10.88 -5.02 -1.29
N GLU A 38 -10.63 -5.82 -0.26
CA GLU A 38 -11.18 -5.61 1.08
C GLU A 38 -10.10 -4.98 1.96
N PRO A 39 -10.11 -3.65 2.18
CA PRO A 39 -9.16 -3.02 3.08
C PRO A 39 -9.34 -3.58 4.50
N PRO A 40 -8.24 -3.70 5.28
CA PRO A 40 -8.37 -4.11 6.67
C PRO A 40 -9.19 -3.09 7.46
N GLU A 41 -10.14 -3.56 8.28
CA GLU A 41 -11.01 -2.70 9.09
C GLU A 41 -10.24 -1.96 10.19
N SER A 42 -9.18 -2.57 10.72
CA SER A 42 -8.37 -2.02 11.83
C SER A 42 -6.90 -2.39 11.68
N PRO A 43 -6.18 -1.81 10.71
CA PRO A 43 -4.76 -2.07 10.55
C PRO A 43 -3.96 -1.44 11.70
N GLU A 44 -3.01 -2.17 12.27
CA GLU A 44 -2.12 -1.65 13.33
C GLU A 44 -1.23 -0.51 12.82
N ILE A 45 -0.87 -0.55 11.53
CA ILE A 45 -0.08 0.46 10.83
C ILE A 45 -0.69 0.65 9.44
N SER A 46 -1.03 1.88 9.09
CA SER A 46 -1.48 2.29 7.75
C SER A 46 -0.54 3.34 7.18
N VAL A 47 0.02 3.09 6.00
CA VAL A 47 0.88 4.03 5.26
C VAL A 47 0.15 4.54 4.02
N HIS A 48 0.18 5.85 3.80
CA HIS A 48 -0.50 6.49 2.66
C HIS A 48 0.52 6.78 1.57
N THR A 49 0.76 5.79 0.71
CA THR A 49 1.83 5.82 -0.29
C THR A 49 1.59 6.81 -1.43
N ASP A 50 0.41 7.42 -1.51
CA ASP A 50 0.11 8.59 -2.37
C ASP A 50 0.58 9.92 -1.75
N ARG A 51 0.83 9.96 -0.44
CA ARG A 51 1.13 11.18 0.34
C ARG A 51 2.49 11.17 1.02
N GLN A 52 3.14 10.01 1.06
CA GLN A 52 4.40 9.78 1.76
C GLN A 52 5.44 9.23 0.78
N THR A 53 6.70 9.61 0.98
CA THR A 53 7.81 8.92 0.33
C THR A 53 8.02 7.54 0.96
N VAL A 54 8.90 6.76 0.33
CA VAL A 54 9.28 5.45 0.87
C VAL A 54 9.99 5.62 2.21
N GLU A 55 10.87 6.61 2.32
CA GLU A 55 11.64 6.91 3.53
C GLU A 55 10.73 7.36 4.68
N GLU A 56 9.75 8.22 4.40
CA GLU A 56 8.74 8.63 5.37
C GLU A 56 7.89 7.45 5.85
N SER A 57 7.45 6.60 4.92
CA SER A 57 6.66 5.40 5.24
C SER A 57 7.47 4.43 6.09
N LEU A 58 8.75 4.20 5.76
CA LEU A 58 9.65 3.35 6.53
C LEU A 58 9.88 3.90 7.94
N SER A 59 10.21 5.19 8.05
CA SER A 59 10.40 5.86 9.35
C SER A 59 9.18 5.72 10.26
N PHE A 60 7.97 5.87 9.69
CA PHE A 60 6.72 5.67 10.41
C PHE A 60 6.53 4.22 10.87
N ILE A 61 6.84 3.24 10.02
CA ILE A 61 6.75 1.82 10.36
C ILE A 61 7.71 1.49 11.52
N PHE A 62 8.99 1.88 11.43
CA PHE A 62 9.97 1.64 12.49
C PHE A 62 9.56 2.27 13.82
N SER A 63 9.10 3.53 13.78
CA SER A 63 8.62 4.23 14.97
C SER A 63 7.41 3.51 15.60
N SER A 64 6.53 2.94 14.79
CA SER A 64 5.37 2.18 15.27
C SER A 64 5.79 0.85 15.91
N LEU A 65 6.75 0.14 15.31
CA LEU A 65 7.28 -1.12 15.87
C LEU A 65 7.99 -0.89 17.21
N LYS A 66 8.79 0.18 17.34
CA LYS A 66 9.38 0.60 18.62
C LYS A 66 8.32 0.89 19.67
N LYS A 67 7.26 1.62 19.30
CA LYS A 67 6.11 1.91 20.20
C LYS A 67 5.41 0.63 20.67
N PHE A 68 5.33 -0.38 19.81
CA PHE A 68 4.79 -1.70 20.16
C PHE A 68 5.78 -2.57 20.94
N GLN A 69 7.00 -2.08 21.23
CA GLN A 69 8.06 -2.83 21.91
C GLN A 69 8.45 -4.11 21.14
N LEU A 70 8.34 -4.06 19.81
CA LEU A 70 8.70 -5.15 18.91
C LEU A 70 10.08 -4.97 18.27
N LEU A 71 10.72 -3.84 18.53
CA LEU A 71 12.04 -3.48 18.03
C LEU A 71 12.76 -2.64 19.08
N ASP A 72 14.03 -2.96 19.28
CA ASP A 72 14.88 -2.31 20.26
C ASP A 72 15.38 -0.95 19.72
N GLU A 73 15.95 -0.11 20.61
CA GLU A 73 16.47 1.20 20.20
C GLU A 73 17.59 1.08 19.15
N GLU A 74 18.35 -0.01 19.17
CA GLU A 74 19.49 -0.31 18.27
C GLU A 74 19.09 -1.00 16.96
N GLY A 75 17.81 -1.37 16.78
CA GLY A 75 17.31 -1.93 15.52
C GLY A 75 17.70 -3.39 15.24
N GLU A 76 18.02 -4.17 16.27
CA GLU A 76 18.05 -5.65 16.21
C GLU A 76 16.70 -6.27 16.59
#